data_AF-A0A061QGA6-F1
#
_entry.id   AF-A0A061QGA6-F1
#
_cell.length_a   1.000
_cell.length_b   1.000
_cell.length_c   1.000
_cell.angle_alpha   90.00
_cell.angle_beta   90.00
_cell.angle_gamma   90.00
#
_symmetry.space_group_name_H-M   'P 1'
#
loop_
_entity.id
_entity.type
_entity.pdbx_description
1 polymer ?
#
loop_
_entity_poly.entity_id
_entity_poly.type
_entity_poly.pdbx_seq_one_letter_code
_entity_poly.pdbx_strand_id
1 'polypeptide(L)'
;MASVGLLVNFRKLYKKTETQLERWSQLQALAEARLGNAVYQLERLQVLEDETGFRPFGDSVDPSAARAKQVAALEAVFGKLRESLADMEAVVEAAGRAAQDGAGLLARTPRRSALRGFRTSGPCSSTSSPSSTCLSSL
;
A
#
# COMPACT_ATOMS: atom_id res chain seq x y z
N MET A 1 -14.80 -25.42 -22.29
CA MET A 1 -14.84 -23.99 -22.68
C MET A 1 -14.91 -23.01 -21.51
N ALA A 2 -15.51 -23.35 -20.35
CA ALA A 2 -15.61 -22.44 -19.19
C ALA A 2 -14.26 -21.97 -18.58
N SER A 3 -13.19 -22.75 -18.71
CA SER A 3 -11.86 -22.41 -18.16
C SER A 3 -11.17 -21.25 -18.87
N VAL A 4 -11.41 -21.08 -20.19
CA VAL A 4 -10.76 -20.02 -20.97
C VAL A 4 -11.31 -18.65 -20.59
N GLY A 5 -12.63 -18.53 -20.37
CA GLY A 5 -13.26 -17.29 -19.90
C GLY A 5 -12.78 -16.85 -18.52
N LEU A 6 -12.58 -17.80 -17.61
CA LEU A 6 -12.04 -17.54 -16.27
C LEU A 6 -10.61 -16.99 -16.33
N LEU A 7 -9.73 -17.61 -17.13
CA LEU A 7 -8.36 -17.14 -17.33
C LEU A 7 -8.30 -15.74 -17.94
N VAL A 8 -9.19 -15.42 -18.88
CA VAL A 8 -9.30 -14.07 -19.45
C VAL A 8 -9.69 -13.05 -18.38
N ASN A 9 -10.62 -13.39 -17.48
CA ASN A 9 -11.02 -12.51 -16.38
C ASN A 9 -9.89 -12.29 -15.37
N PHE A 10 -9.16 -13.34 -14.99
CA PHE A 10 -7.97 -13.21 -14.14
C PHE A 10 -6.90 -12.35 -14.77
N ARG A 11 -6.63 -12.52 -16.07
CA ARG A 11 -5.65 -11.69 -16.78
C ARG A 11 -6.06 -10.21 -16.83
N LYS A 12 -7.36 -9.93 -17.03
CA LYS A 12 -7.89 -8.55 -16.97
C LYS A 12 -7.74 -7.95 -15.58
N LEU A 13 -8.08 -8.72 -14.54
CA LEU A 13 -7.95 -8.28 -13.15
C LEU A 13 -6.48 -8.00 -12.81
N TYR A 14 -5.57 -8.90 -13.18
CA TYR A 14 -4.12 -8.74 -13.00
C TYR A 14 -3.60 -7.45 -13.64
N LYS A 15 -3.92 -7.21 -14.92
CA LYS A 15 -3.52 -5.98 -15.60
C LYS A 15 -4.05 -4.74 -14.89
N LYS A 16 -5.31 -4.77 -14.45
CA LYS A 16 -5.92 -3.65 -13.71
C LYS A 16 -5.19 -3.39 -12.39
N THR A 17 -4.87 -4.44 -11.62
CA THR A 17 -4.12 -4.31 -10.36
C THR A 17 -2.69 -3.83 -10.58
N GLU A 18 -2.04 -4.25 -11.66
CA GLU A 18 -0.71 -3.79 -12.05
C GLU A 18 -0.70 -2.28 -12.31
N THR A 19 -1.70 -1.77 -13.04
CA THR A 19 -1.85 -0.31 -13.27
C THR A 19 -2.11 0.46 -11.98
N GLN A 20 -2.88 -0.11 -11.03
CA GLN A 20 -3.12 0.53 -9.73
C GLN A 20 -1.84 0.55 -8.89
N LEU A 21 -1.02 -0.50 -8.93
CA LEU A 21 0.23 -0.58 -8.21
C LEU A 21 1.27 0.42 -8.76
N GLU A 22 1.33 0.57 -10.07
CA GLU A 22 2.16 1.61 -10.69
C GLU A 22 1.70 3.01 -10.26
N ARG A 23 0.39 3.28 -10.31
CA ARG A 23 -0.18 4.56 -9.84
C ARG A 23 0.11 4.81 -8.35
N TRP A 24 0.02 3.78 -7.51
CA TRP A 24 0.40 3.86 -6.09
C TRP A 24 1.85 4.30 -5.92
N SER A 25 2.78 3.67 -6.64
CA SER A 25 4.21 4.00 -6.54
C SER A 25 4.50 5.45 -6.93
N GLN A 26 3.83 5.96 -7.97
CA GLN A 26 3.96 7.35 -8.41
C GLN A 26 3.40 8.33 -7.37
N LEU A 27 2.22 8.03 -6.80
CA LEU A 27 1.62 8.86 -5.76
C LEU A 27 2.45 8.88 -4.47
N GLN A 28 3.02 7.74 -4.09
CA GLN A 28 3.92 7.64 -2.95
C GLN A 28 5.16 8.52 -3.14
N ALA A 29 5.86 8.39 -4.29
CA ALA A 29 7.03 9.21 -4.58
C ALA A 29 6.69 10.72 -4.59
N LEU A 30 5.54 11.07 -5.15
CA LEU A 30 5.05 12.45 -5.14
C LEU A 30 4.72 12.96 -3.74
N ALA A 31 4.18 12.12 -2.86
CA ALA A 31 3.89 12.51 -1.47
C ALA A 31 5.16 12.65 -0.64
N GLU A 32 6.15 11.77 -0.82
CA GLU A 32 7.46 11.87 -0.20
C GLU A 32 8.16 13.17 -0.60
N ALA A 33 8.14 13.52 -1.89
CA ALA A 33 8.70 14.79 -2.38
C ALA A 33 7.99 16.02 -1.77
N ARG A 34 6.65 15.97 -1.63
CA ARG A 34 5.88 17.05 -0.99
C ARG A 34 6.18 17.16 0.50
N LEU A 35 6.32 16.03 1.20
CA LEU A 35 6.69 15.99 2.61
C LEU A 35 8.09 16.61 2.81
N GLY A 36 9.06 16.21 1.99
CA GLY A 36 10.40 16.80 2.03
C GLY A 36 10.39 18.31 1.81
N ASN A 37 9.58 18.80 0.86
CA ASN A 37 9.40 20.24 0.67
C ASN A 37 8.73 20.91 1.88
N ALA A 38 7.72 20.29 2.49
CA ALA A 38 7.08 20.82 3.69
C ALA A 38 8.08 20.97 4.86
N VAL A 39 8.92 19.94 5.08
CA VAL A 39 9.98 19.96 6.09
C VAL A 39 10.96 21.11 5.81
N TYR A 40 11.42 21.26 4.56
CA TYR A 40 12.31 22.36 4.18
C TYR A 40 11.71 23.75 4.45
N GLN A 41 10.41 23.95 4.20
CA GLN A 41 9.76 25.22 4.52
C GLN A 41 9.62 25.44 6.02
N LEU A 42 9.36 24.39 6.81
CA LEU A 42 9.30 24.48 8.28
C LEU A 42 10.67 24.84 8.87
N GLU A 43 11.74 24.19 8.41
CA GLU A 43 13.11 24.49 8.82
C GLU A 43 13.47 25.96 8.50
N ARG A 44 13.08 26.44 7.32
CA ARG A 44 13.28 27.86 6.96
C ARG A 44 12.47 28.82 7.82
N LEU A 45 11.23 28.47 8.18
CA LEU A 45 10.40 29.29 9.04
C LEU A 45 11.03 29.44 10.44
N GLN A 46 11.57 28.35 11.00
CA GLN A 46 12.28 28.40 12.28
C GLN A 46 13.49 29.33 12.22
N VAL A 47 14.29 29.26 11.15
CA VAL A 47 15.43 30.17 10.95
C VAL A 47 14.98 31.63 10.82
N LEU A 48 13.80 31.89 10.26
CA LEU A 48 13.24 33.24 10.20
C LEU A 48 12.69 33.74 11.55
N GLU A 49 12.29 32.84 12.47
CA GLU A 49 11.85 33.19 13.82
C GLU A 49 12.99 33.64 14.72
N ASP A 50 14.20 33.11 14.52
CA ASP A 50 15.42 33.53 15.22
C ASP A 50 15.91 34.91 14.74
N GLU A 51 15.28 35.97 15.28
CA GLU A 51 15.56 37.38 14.96
C GLU A 51 17.03 37.78 15.18
N THR A 52 17.78 37.05 16.01
CA THR A 52 19.20 37.28 16.26
C THR A 52 20.13 36.79 15.14
N GLY A 53 19.67 35.90 14.27
CA GLY A 53 20.46 35.31 13.17
C GLY A 53 20.20 35.94 11.80
N PHE A 54 19.10 36.68 11.64
CA PHE A 54 18.71 37.25 10.35
C PHE A 54 19.50 38.53 10.05
N ARG A 55 20.68 38.37 9.44
CA ARG A 55 21.40 39.48 8.79
C ARG A 55 20.87 39.61 7.35
N PRO A 56 20.08 40.64 7.01
CA PRO A 56 19.69 40.86 5.63
C PRO A 56 20.93 41.12 4.76
N PHE A 57 21.09 40.35 3.68
CA PHE A 57 22.05 40.67 2.64
C PHE A 57 21.38 41.62 1.65
N GLY A 58 21.70 42.92 1.71
CA GLY A 58 21.17 43.96 0.82
C GLY A 58 19.98 44.73 1.38
N ASP A 59 19.29 45.49 0.51
CA ASP A 59 18.17 46.36 0.90
C ASP A 59 17.08 45.58 1.63
N SER A 60 16.81 46.01 2.85
CA SER A 60 15.75 45.66 3.79
C SER A 60 14.66 44.72 3.25
N VAL A 61 14.92 43.41 3.27
CA VAL A 61 13.84 42.42 3.19
C VAL A 61 13.13 42.43 4.54
N ASP A 62 11.88 42.89 4.55
CA ASP A 62 11.02 42.84 5.72
C ASP A 62 10.81 41.36 6.13
N PRO A 63 11.34 40.94 7.30
CA PRO A 63 11.25 39.55 7.75
C PRO A 63 9.80 39.11 7.95
N SER A 64 8.87 40.03 8.25
CA SER A 64 7.45 39.71 8.38
C SER A 64 6.83 39.30 7.04
N ALA A 65 7.17 40.02 5.96
CA ALA A 65 6.73 39.70 4.60
C ALA A 65 7.35 38.39 4.09
N ALA A 66 8.59 38.09 4.47
CA ALA A 66 9.24 36.81 4.15
C ALA A 66 8.57 35.63 4.88
N ARG A 67 8.25 35.78 6.16
CA ARG A 67 7.50 34.78 6.94
C ARG A 67 6.11 34.53 6.35
N ALA A 68 5.35 35.59 6.04
CA ALA A 68 4.02 35.46 5.43
C ALA A 68 4.06 34.67 4.10
N LYS A 69 5.06 34.91 3.25
CA LYS A 69 5.25 34.15 2.00
C LYS A 69 5.57 32.67 2.25
N GLN A 70 6.38 32.37 3.27
CA GLN A 70 6.70 30.99 3.63
C GLN A 70 5.51 30.25 4.23
N VAL A 71 4.71 30.91 5.08
CA VAL A 71 3.46 30.34 5.60
C VAL A 71 2.49 30.03 4.45
N ALA A 72 2.29 30.96 3.51
CA ALA A 72 1.45 30.72 2.35
C ALA A 72 1.99 29.57 1.46
N ALA A 73 3.32 29.46 1.31
CA ALA A 73 3.93 28.34 0.61
C ALA A 73 3.70 27.00 1.32
N LEU A 74 3.79 26.99 2.66
CA LEU A 74 3.53 25.83 3.50
C LEU A 74 2.07 25.37 3.37
N GLU A 75 1.12 26.30 3.46
CA GLU A 75 -0.31 26.02 3.25
C GLU A 75 -0.57 25.39 1.88
N ALA A 76 0.05 25.94 0.82
CA ALA A 76 -0.07 25.38 -0.52
C ALA A 76 0.52 23.96 -0.62
N VAL A 77 1.63 23.67 0.07
CA VAL A 77 2.22 22.32 0.11
C VAL A 77 1.31 21.36 0.86
N PHE A 78 0.76 21.75 2.01
CA PHE A 78 -0.19 20.92 2.77
C PHE A 78 -1.49 20.65 1.99
N GLY A 79 -2.00 21.65 1.26
CA GLY A 79 -3.14 21.46 0.36
C GLY A 79 -2.87 20.37 -0.68
N LYS A 80 -1.74 20.45 -1.38
CA LYS A 80 -1.32 19.43 -2.36
C LYS A 80 -1.07 18.06 -1.73
N LEU A 81 -0.56 18.03 -0.49
CA LEU A 81 -0.32 16.78 0.23
C LEU A 81 -1.65 16.10 0.59
N ARG A 82 -2.65 16.88 1.02
CA ARG A 82 -4.02 16.39 1.27
C ARG A 82 -4.67 15.83 0.01
N GLU A 83 -4.55 16.50 -1.12
CA GLU A 83 -5.02 15.99 -2.42
C GLU A 83 -4.38 14.64 -2.76
N SER A 84 -3.06 14.52 -2.54
CA SER A 84 -2.32 13.30 -2.81
C SER A 84 -2.74 12.13 -1.92
N LEU A 85 -3.04 12.40 -0.65
CA LEU A 85 -3.57 11.41 0.28
C LEU A 85 -4.95 10.92 -0.16
N ALA A 86 -5.82 11.81 -0.62
CA ALA A 86 -7.13 11.44 -1.16
C ALA A 86 -6.99 10.56 -2.42
N ASP A 87 -6.07 10.91 -3.33
CA ASP A 87 -5.77 10.09 -4.51
C ASP A 87 -5.23 8.70 -4.12
N MET A 88 -4.38 8.62 -3.09
CA MET A 88 -3.86 7.36 -2.56
C MET A 88 -4.97 6.50 -1.95
N GLU A 89 -5.87 7.09 -1.17
CA GLU A 89 -7.03 6.41 -0.60
C GLU A 89 -7.91 5.79 -1.71
N ALA A 90 -8.16 6.53 -2.78
CA ALA A 90 -8.91 6.03 -3.94
C ALA A 90 -8.24 4.82 -4.61
N VAL A 91 -6.90 4.79 -4.69
CA VAL A 91 -6.16 3.63 -5.21
C VAL A 91 -6.28 2.42 -4.29
N VAL A 92 -6.18 2.64 -2.97
CA VAL A 92 -6.36 1.57 -1.97
C VAL A 92 -7.76 0.99 -2.04
N GLU A 93 -8.80 1.81 -2.14
CA GLU A 93 -10.16 1.34 -2.34
C GLU A 93 -10.31 0.51 -3.63
N ALA A 94 -9.75 1.01 -4.74
CA ALA A 94 -9.80 0.31 -6.02
C ALA A 94 -9.10 -1.05 -5.96
N ALA A 95 -7.96 -1.14 -5.27
CA ALA A 95 -7.24 -2.38 -5.02
C ALA A 95 -8.07 -3.34 -4.13
N GLY A 96 -8.73 -2.82 -3.09
CA GLY A 96 -9.62 -3.60 -2.23
C GLY A 96 -10.79 -4.22 -3.00
N ARG A 97 -11.43 -3.44 -3.88
CA ARG A 97 -12.49 -3.95 -4.78
C ARG A 97 -11.96 -5.02 -5.74
N ALA A 98 -10.78 -4.82 -6.31
CA ALA A 98 -10.14 -5.82 -7.18
C ALA A 98 -9.82 -7.12 -6.43
N ALA A 99 -9.41 -7.05 -5.16
CA ALA A 99 -9.18 -8.22 -4.33
C ALA A 99 -10.48 -9.00 -4.06
N GLN A 100 -11.58 -8.28 -3.79
CA GLN A 100 -12.91 -8.88 -3.62
C GLN A 100 -13.41 -9.55 -4.92
N ASP A 101 -13.24 -8.90 -6.06
CA ASP A 101 -13.56 -9.46 -7.39
C ASP A 101 -12.77 -10.75 -7.65
N GLY A 102 -11.47 -10.74 -7.32
CA GLY A 102 -10.60 -11.91 -7.44
C GLY A 102 -11.04 -13.06 -6.53
N ALA A 103 -11.39 -12.78 -5.28
CA ALA A 103 -11.92 -13.78 -4.35
C ALA A 103 -13.26 -14.37 -4.85
N GLY A 104 -14.13 -13.54 -5.41
CA GLY A 104 -15.40 -13.97 -6.03
C GLY A 104 -15.19 -14.89 -7.23
N LEU A 105 -14.19 -14.62 -8.08
CA LEU A 105 -13.82 -15.50 -9.19
C LEU A 105 -13.30 -16.85 -8.70
N LEU A 106 -12.46 -16.86 -7.66
CA LEU A 106 -11.96 -18.09 -7.05
C LEU A 106 -13.09 -18.93 -6.45
N ALA A 107 -14.03 -18.31 -5.73
CA ALA A 107 -15.18 -18.99 -5.13
C ALA A 107 -16.13 -19.62 -6.17
N ARG A 108 -16.27 -19.00 -7.35
CA ARG A 108 -17.09 -19.50 -8.47
C ARG A 108 -16.39 -20.57 -9.31
N THR A 109 -15.10 -20.79 -9.10
CA THR A 109 -14.37 -21.86 -9.78
C THR A 109 -14.80 -23.16 -9.11
N PRO A 110 -15.48 -24.09 -9.81
CA PRO A 110 -15.83 -25.36 -9.21
C PRO A 110 -14.52 -26.03 -8.78
N ARG A 111 -14.35 -26.23 -7.46
CA ARG A 111 -13.34 -27.16 -6.93
C ARG A 111 -13.62 -28.48 -7.63
N ARG A 112 -12.90 -28.77 -8.71
CA ARG A 112 -12.80 -30.12 -9.22
C ARG A 112 -12.23 -30.91 -8.05
N SER A 113 -13.10 -31.64 -7.36
CA SER A 113 -12.77 -32.77 -6.52
C SER A 113 -12.12 -33.81 -7.42
N ALA A 114 -10.92 -33.51 -7.90
CA ALA A 114 -9.95 -34.50 -8.29
C ALA A 114 -9.66 -35.30 -7.02
N LEU A 115 -9.75 -36.63 -7.13
CA LEU A 115 -9.69 -37.63 -6.07
C LEU A 115 -11.04 -38.02 -5.43
N ARG A 116 -12.08 -38.23 -6.25
CA ARG A 116 -13.01 -39.33 -6.01
C ARG A 116 -12.40 -40.59 -6.66
N GLY A 117 -11.93 -41.54 -5.85
CA GLY A 117 -11.74 -42.92 -6.28
C GLY A 117 -10.30 -43.40 -6.49
N PHE A 118 -9.46 -43.37 -5.45
CA PHE A 118 -8.51 -44.46 -5.25
C PHE A 118 -9.09 -45.34 -4.14
N ARG A 119 -9.96 -46.29 -4.54
CA ARG A 119 -10.37 -47.40 -3.67
C ARG A 119 -9.16 -48.32 -3.55
N THR A 120 -8.36 -48.18 -2.51
CA THR A 120 -7.52 -49.29 -2.06
C THR A 120 -8.41 -50.22 -1.24
N SER A 121 -9.13 -51.11 -1.93
CA SER A 121 -9.64 -52.32 -1.29
C SER A 121 -8.48 -53.29 -1.11
N GLY A 122 -8.07 -53.52 0.13
CA GLY A 122 -7.18 -54.59 0.52
C GLY A 122 -7.27 -54.80 2.02
N PRO A 123 -7.90 -55.89 2.50
CA PRO A 123 -7.98 -56.19 3.92
C PRO A 123 -6.72 -56.93 4.36
N CYS A 124 -6.24 -56.67 5.57
CA CYS A 124 -5.73 -57.71 6.47
C CYS A 124 -5.62 -57.12 7.88
N SER A 125 -6.30 -57.80 8.78
CA SER A 125 -6.40 -57.56 10.21
C SER A 125 -5.08 -57.79 10.94
N SER A 126 -5.08 -57.39 12.22
CA SER A 126 -4.22 -57.86 13.33
C SER A 126 -2.76 -57.34 13.31
N THR A 127 -2.12 -56.87 14.38
CA THR A 127 -2.38 -56.87 15.83
C THR A 127 -1.30 -56.01 16.50
N SER A 128 -1.53 -55.66 17.78
CA SER A 128 -0.56 -55.31 18.83
C SER A 128 0.21 -53.97 18.78
N SER A 129 -0.24 -53.04 19.64
CA SER A 129 0.57 -52.15 20.50
C SER A 129 1.63 -52.95 21.31
N PRO A 130 2.62 -52.35 22.04
CA PRO A 130 2.63 -50.98 22.59
C PRO A 130 4.00 -50.25 22.65
N SER A 131 3.95 -49.04 23.22
CA SER A 131 4.92 -48.47 24.20
C SER A 131 5.78 -47.27 23.79
N SER A 132 5.62 -46.19 24.58
CA SER A 132 6.68 -45.32 25.15
C SER A 132 7.40 -44.35 24.20
N THR A 133 7.69 -43.07 24.51
CA THR A 133 7.65 -42.28 25.75
C THR A 133 7.69 -40.79 25.37
N CYS A 134 7.10 -39.94 26.22
CA CYS A 134 7.31 -38.51 26.29
C CYS A 134 8.81 -38.12 26.34
N LEU A 135 9.17 -36.96 25.78
CA LEU A 135 10.30 -36.17 26.28
C LEU A 135 10.01 -34.69 26.10
N SER A 136 9.78 -34.08 27.25
CA SER A 136 9.63 -32.66 27.50
C SER A 136 11.00 -31.97 27.50
N SER A 137 10.98 -30.69 27.13
CA SER A 137 11.77 -29.58 27.71
C SER A 137 13.29 -29.71 27.80
N LEU A 138 13.97 -28.81 27.09
CA LEU A 138 14.96 -27.89 27.66
C LEU A 138 14.81 -26.54 26.97
#